data_AF-A0ABD0QRW9-F1
#
_entry.id   AF-A0ABD0QRW9-F1
#
_cell.length_a   1.000
_cell.length_b   1.000
_cell.length_c   1.000
_cell.angle_alpha   90.00
_cell.angle_beta   90.00
_cell.angle_gamma   90.00
#
_symmetry.space_group_name_H-M   'P 1'
#
loop_
_entity.id
_entity.type
_entity.pdbx_description
1 polymer ?
#
loop_
_entity_poly.entity_id
_entity_poly.type
_entity_poly.pdbx_seq_one_letter_code
_entity_poly.pdbx_strand_id
1 'polypeptide(L)'
;VLWELDAETLDVCTVWYGRTLIRSSYQLHYELAQSLLNGEEVEVPELSQLKGSQRDQKMAELLQALETLTRVARHLRAQRDKGGALELEGVEVRAQLDEEKNITALVPKQPLEVHETVAECMIYANHWVARKIQESFPHQALLRHHPPPKQEFFNSLIDCAKARGFSIDT
;
A
#
# COMPACT_ATOMS: atom_id res chain seq x y z
N VAL A 1 5.45 -8.10 -12.65
CA VAL A 1 6.59 -7.17 -12.68
C VAL A 1 7.53 -7.60 -11.58
N LEU A 2 8.82 -7.71 -11.86
CA LEU A 2 9.84 -7.99 -10.86
C LEU A 2 10.87 -6.86 -10.91
N TRP A 3 11.28 -6.40 -9.73
CA TRP A 3 12.32 -5.39 -9.58
C TRP A 3 13.54 -6.01 -8.94
N GLU A 4 14.70 -5.70 -9.50
CA GLU A 4 15.97 -5.87 -8.82
C GLU A 4 16.31 -4.54 -8.16
N LEU A 5 16.44 -4.55 -6.84
CA LEU A 5 16.72 -3.35 -6.04
C LEU A 5 18.15 -3.41 -5.52
N ASP A 6 18.80 -2.26 -5.45
CA ASP A 6 20.04 -2.12 -4.70
C ASP A 6 19.80 -2.42 -3.22
N ALA A 7 20.69 -3.17 -2.58
CA ALA A 7 20.50 -3.64 -1.21
C ALA A 7 20.58 -2.51 -0.17
N GLU A 8 21.30 -1.43 -0.47
CA GLU A 8 21.54 -0.31 0.43
C GLU A 8 20.61 0.86 0.11
N THR A 9 20.56 1.28 -1.16
CA THR A 9 19.79 2.45 -1.58
C THR A 9 18.32 2.12 -1.85
N LEU A 10 18.00 0.85 -2.13
CA LEU A 10 16.69 0.37 -2.59
C LEU A 10 16.26 0.96 -3.94
N ASP A 11 17.20 1.55 -4.69
CA ASP A 11 16.94 2.02 -6.05
C ASP A 11 16.75 0.85 -7.01
N VAL A 12 15.92 1.04 -8.03
CA VAL A 12 15.69 0.02 -9.05
C VAL A 12 16.89 -0.07 -10.00
N CYS A 13 17.56 -1.22 -9.98
CA CYS A 13 18.61 -1.59 -10.91
C CYS A 13 18.02 -2.06 -12.25
N THR A 14 17.09 -3.02 -12.19
CA THR A 14 16.47 -3.60 -13.38
C THR A 14 15.00 -3.92 -13.14
N VAL A 15 14.22 -3.96 -14.23
CA VAL A 15 12.79 -4.31 -14.20
C VAL A 15 12.48 -5.36 -15.24
N TRP A 16 11.84 -6.43 -14.80
CA TRP A 16 11.38 -7.52 -15.66
C TRP A 16 9.85 -7.58 -15.74
N TYR A 17 9.36 -7.84 -16.96
CA TYR A 17 7.95 -8.00 -17.27
C TYR A 17 7.74 -9.34 -17.99
N GLY A 18 6.77 -10.10 -17.55
CA GLY A 18 6.40 -11.34 -18.23
C GLY A 18 5.28 -12.08 -17.52
N ARG A 19 4.81 -13.16 -18.17
CA ARG A 19 3.80 -14.06 -17.62
C ARG A 19 4.48 -15.07 -16.68
N THR A 20 3.83 -15.35 -15.56
CA THR A 20 4.35 -16.25 -14.53
C THR A 20 3.25 -17.20 -14.05
N LEU A 21 3.66 -18.30 -13.41
CA LEU A 21 2.78 -19.16 -12.61
C LEU A 21 3.21 -19.03 -11.16
N ILE A 22 2.26 -18.75 -10.27
CA ILE A 22 2.52 -18.59 -8.83
C ILE A 22 1.63 -19.56 -8.04
N ARG A 23 2.11 -20.00 -6.88
CA ARG A 23 1.33 -20.75 -5.89
C ARG A 23 1.43 -20.00 -4.57
N SER A 24 0.35 -19.31 -4.17
CA SER A 24 0.34 -18.59 -2.89
C SER A 24 0.57 -19.56 -1.74
N SER A 25 1.47 -19.20 -0.83
CA SER A 25 1.77 -20.02 0.36
C SER A 25 0.90 -19.64 1.56
N TYR A 26 0.41 -18.39 1.60
CA TYR A 26 -0.33 -17.82 2.72
C TYR A 26 -1.44 -16.90 2.21
N GLN A 27 -2.54 -16.82 2.94
CA GLN A 27 -3.62 -15.87 2.74
C GLN A 27 -3.78 -15.02 4.01
N LEU A 28 -3.15 -13.85 4.02
CA LEU A 28 -3.19 -12.94 5.17
C LEU A 28 -4.28 -11.88 4.95
N HIS A 29 -5.07 -11.65 5.99
CA HIS A 29 -5.85 -10.42 6.12
C HIS A 29 -4.98 -9.35 6.80
N TYR A 30 -5.35 -8.08 6.65
CA TYR A 30 -4.50 -6.96 7.03
C TYR A 30 -4.17 -6.93 8.52
N GLU A 31 -5.14 -7.24 9.37
CA GLU A 31 -4.96 -7.28 10.82
C GLU A 31 -3.95 -8.37 11.21
N LEU A 32 -4.04 -9.58 10.65
CA LEU A 32 -3.07 -10.65 10.88
C LEU A 32 -1.66 -10.26 10.40
N ALA A 33 -1.55 -9.68 9.22
CA ALA A 33 -0.26 -9.22 8.71
C ALA A 33 0.34 -8.10 9.57
N GLN A 34 -0.50 -7.20 10.09
CA GLN A 34 -0.07 -6.14 11.00
C GLN A 34 0.39 -6.71 12.34
N SER A 35 -0.36 -7.63 12.93
CA SER A 35 0.03 -8.31 14.17
C SER A 35 1.35 -9.05 14.01
N LEU A 36 1.57 -9.75 12.90
CA LEU A 36 2.86 -10.37 12.58
C LEU A 36 3.99 -9.34 12.52
N LEU A 37 3.77 -8.20 11.84
CA LEU A 37 4.75 -7.12 11.73
C LEU A 37 5.05 -6.44 13.08
N ASN A 38 4.05 -6.40 13.99
CA ASN A 38 4.20 -5.89 15.35
C ASN A 38 4.95 -6.87 16.27
N GLY A 39 5.23 -8.10 15.82
CA GLY A 39 5.83 -9.15 16.63
C GLY A 39 4.86 -9.79 17.64
N GLU A 40 3.54 -9.68 17.39
CA GLU A 40 2.52 -10.32 18.22
C GLU A 40 2.50 -11.83 17.96
N GLU A 41 2.27 -12.61 19.02
CA GLU A 41 2.09 -14.06 18.90
C GLU A 41 0.71 -14.37 18.33
N VAL A 42 0.65 -14.57 17.00
CA VAL A 42 -0.57 -14.89 16.26
C VAL A 42 -0.44 -16.20 15.49
N GLU A 43 -1.56 -16.90 15.34
CA GLU A 43 -1.61 -18.13 14.56
C GLU A 43 -1.86 -17.82 13.08
N VAL A 44 -0.99 -18.35 12.22
CA VAL A 44 -1.18 -18.35 10.77
C VAL A 44 -1.84 -19.68 10.38
N PRO A 45 -3.06 -19.68 9.80
CA PRO A 45 -3.83 -20.89 9.51
C PRO A 45 -3.04 -21.95 8.72
N GLU A 46 -2.26 -21.53 7.74
CA GLU A 46 -1.47 -22.42 6.87
C GLU A 46 -0.26 -23.04 7.59
N LEU A 47 0.16 -22.46 8.72
CA LEU A 47 1.25 -22.98 9.56
C LEU A 47 0.74 -23.84 10.72
N SER A 48 -0.57 -23.85 10.99
CA SER A 48 -1.18 -24.56 12.13
C SER A 48 -0.90 -26.06 12.16
N GLN A 49 -0.79 -26.70 10.99
CA GLN A 49 -0.55 -28.14 10.88
C GLN A 49 0.94 -28.53 10.97
N LEU A 50 1.84 -27.55 10.88
CA LEU A 50 3.29 -27.78 10.97
C LEU A 50 3.72 -27.78 12.45
N LYS A 51 4.72 -28.61 12.78
CA LYS A 51 5.22 -28.76 14.15
C LYS A 51 6.72 -28.59 14.23
N GLY A 52 7.19 -28.14 15.40
CA GLY A 52 8.60 -27.99 15.72
C GLY A 52 9.34 -27.06 14.75
N SER A 53 10.59 -27.41 14.46
CA SER A 53 11.52 -26.59 13.68
C SER A 53 11.01 -26.16 12.31
N GLN A 54 10.18 -26.97 11.65
CA GLN A 54 9.64 -26.63 10.33
C GLN A 54 8.66 -25.46 10.38
N ARG A 55 7.84 -25.38 11.43
CA ARG A 55 6.93 -24.24 11.65
C ARG A 55 7.74 -22.97 11.91
N ASP A 56 8.73 -23.07 12.79
CA ASP A 56 9.55 -21.93 13.21
C ASP A 56 10.31 -21.34 12.02
N GLN A 57 10.90 -22.19 11.18
CA GLN A 57 11.58 -21.76 9.97
C GLN A 57 10.63 -21.02 9.00
N LYS A 58 9.46 -21.60 8.71
CA LYS A 58 8.50 -20.96 7.80
C LYS A 58 7.93 -19.66 8.35
N MET A 59 7.73 -19.58 9.66
CA MET A 59 7.32 -18.36 10.33
C MET A 59 8.40 -17.28 10.18
N ALA A 60 9.67 -17.64 10.42
CA ALA A 60 10.79 -16.70 10.25
C ALA A 60 10.91 -16.20 8.81
N GLU A 61 10.76 -17.07 7.81
CA GLU A 61 10.75 -16.69 6.39
C GLU A 61 9.60 -15.73 6.06
N LEU A 62 8.41 -15.98 6.59
CA LEU A 62 7.24 -15.11 6.41
C LEU A 62 7.46 -13.72 7.04
N LEU A 63 7.93 -13.68 8.28
CA LEU A 63 8.23 -12.43 8.99
C LEU A 63 9.28 -11.61 8.25
N GLN A 64 10.39 -12.25 7.85
CA GLN A 64 11.45 -11.60 7.08
C GLN A 64 10.92 -11.02 5.75
N ALA A 65 10.03 -11.74 5.06
CA ALA A 65 9.43 -11.27 3.83
C ALA A 65 8.52 -10.05 4.06
N LEU A 66 7.69 -10.06 5.12
CA LEU A 66 6.83 -8.94 5.49
C LEU A 66 7.66 -7.71 5.87
N GLU A 67 8.67 -7.87 6.74
CA GLU A 67 9.56 -6.78 7.16
C GLU A 67 10.30 -6.16 5.96
N THR A 68 10.80 -7.00 5.06
CA THR A 68 11.50 -6.53 3.86
C THR A 68 10.55 -5.76 2.94
N LEU A 69 9.34 -6.27 2.73
CA LEU A 69 8.34 -5.61 1.90
C LEU A 69 7.92 -4.26 2.49
N THR A 70 7.65 -4.21 3.80
CA THR A 70 7.33 -2.97 4.52
C THR A 70 8.47 -1.97 4.43
N ARG A 71 9.73 -2.41 4.60
CA ARG A 71 10.91 -1.54 4.46
C ARG A 71 10.99 -0.91 3.07
N VAL A 72 10.79 -1.71 2.03
CA VAL A 72 10.78 -1.22 0.64
C VAL A 72 9.62 -0.24 0.44
N ALA A 73 8.41 -0.56 0.90
CA ALA A 73 7.25 0.32 0.74
C ALA A 73 7.43 1.67 1.46
N ARG A 74 7.97 1.68 2.69
CA ARG A 74 8.33 2.92 3.41
C ARG A 74 9.30 3.78 2.60
N HIS A 75 10.30 3.15 1.99
CA HIS A 75 11.26 3.85 1.15
C HIS A 75 10.59 4.46 -0.10
N LEU A 76 9.76 3.70 -0.80
CA LEU A 76 9.02 4.16 -1.98
C LEU A 76 8.09 5.32 -1.65
N ARG A 77 7.37 5.24 -0.52
CA ARG A 77 6.53 6.33 -0.02
C ARG A 77 7.34 7.59 0.27
N ALA A 78 8.46 7.46 0.97
CA ALA A 78 9.33 8.59 1.27
C ALA A 78 9.87 9.26 0.00
N GLN A 79 10.17 8.49 -1.06
CA GLN A 79 10.53 9.06 -2.37
C GLN A 79 9.34 9.77 -3.02
N ARG A 80 8.15 9.17 -2.97
CA ARG A 80 6.90 9.72 -3.51
C ARG A 80 6.51 11.05 -2.84
N ASP A 81 6.64 11.13 -1.52
CA ASP A 81 6.36 12.32 -0.72
C ASP A 81 7.36 13.43 -1.02
N LYS A 82 8.66 13.11 -1.12
CA LYS A 82 9.69 14.06 -1.59
C LYS A 82 9.41 14.56 -3.01
N GLY A 83 8.74 13.76 -3.82
CA GLY A 83 8.26 14.12 -5.17
C GLY A 83 7.03 15.03 -5.17
N GLY A 84 6.52 15.45 -4.01
CA GLY A 84 5.35 16.32 -3.89
C GLY A 84 4.02 15.59 -4.02
N ALA A 85 4.00 14.27 -3.75
CA ALA A 85 2.74 13.56 -3.70
C ALA A 85 1.88 14.05 -2.53
N LEU A 86 0.57 14.06 -2.76
CA LEU A 86 -0.40 14.56 -1.82
C LEU A 86 -1.26 13.40 -1.32
N GLU A 87 -1.37 13.28 0.00
CA GLU A 87 -2.21 12.29 0.67
C GLU A 87 -3.43 12.97 1.27
N LEU A 88 -4.60 12.74 0.67
CA LEU A 88 -5.88 13.29 1.09
C LEU A 88 -6.79 12.12 1.48
N GLU A 89 -6.70 11.69 2.73
CA GLU A 89 -7.53 10.60 3.24
C GLU A 89 -8.77 11.15 3.95
N GLY A 90 -9.92 10.56 3.62
CA GLY A 90 -11.17 10.75 4.36
C GLY A 90 -11.36 9.64 5.40
N VAL A 91 -12.22 9.88 6.37
CA VAL A 91 -12.61 8.82 7.32
C VAL A 91 -13.46 7.79 6.60
N GLU A 92 -12.90 6.60 6.38
CA GLU A 92 -13.66 5.44 5.92
C GLU A 92 -14.35 4.74 7.11
N VAL A 93 -15.60 4.32 6.92
CA VAL A 93 -16.38 3.62 7.94
C VAL A 93 -16.75 2.21 7.46
N ARG A 94 -16.69 1.23 8.36
CA ARG A 94 -17.16 -0.14 8.16
C ARG A 94 -18.47 -0.35 8.90
N ALA A 95 -19.46 -0.92 8.21
CA ALA A 95 -20.69 -1.39 8.85
C ALA A 95 -20.46 -2.74 9.54
N GLN A 96 -20.87 -2.86 10.79
CA GLN A 96 -21.01 -4.13 11.49
C GLN A 96 -22.43 -4.64 11.29
N LEU A 97 -22.55 -5.93 10.97
CA LEU A 97 -23.81 -6.58 10.69
C LEU A 97 -24.10 -7.67 11.73
N ASP A 98 -25.36 -7.84 12.10
CA ASP A 98 -25.84 -9.01 12.87
C ASP A 98 -26.06 -10.24 11.94
N GLU A 99 -26.54 -11.35 12.53
CA GLU A 99 -26.80 -12.60 11.80
C GLU A 99 -27.88 -12.42 10.71
N GLU A 100 -28.84 -11.53 10.94
CA GLU A 100 -29.90 -11.14 10.01
C GLU A 100 -29.48 -10.08 8.98
N LYS A 101 -28.20 -9.66 8.98
CA LYS A 101 -27.61 -8.63 8.11
C LYS A 101 -28.11 -7.20 8.35
N ASN A 102 -28.66 -6.90 9.52
CA ASN A 102 -28.96 -5.53 9.93
C ASN A 102 -27.69 -4.83 10.42
N ILE A 103 -27.59 -3.51 10.18
CA ILE A 103 -26.47 -2.71 10.64
C ILE A 103 -26.61 -2.45 12.13
N THR A 104 -25.64 -2.92 12.92
CA THR A 104 -25.59 -2.71 14.37
C THR A 104 -24.70 -1.51 14.74
N ALA A 105 -23.66 -1.24 13.96
CA ALA A 105 -22.76 -0.11 14.18
C ALA A 105 -22.05 0.33 12.89
N LEU A 106 -21.62 1.60 12.86
CA LEU A 106 -20.65 2.12 11.90
C LEU A 106 -19.37 2.45 12.65
N VAL A 107 -18.28 1.77 12.30
CA VAL A 107 -16.99 1.91 12.99
C VAL A 107 -15.96 2.46 12.04
N PRO A 108 -15.21 3.52 12.40
CA PRO A 108 -14.11 4.00 11.59
C PRO A 108 -13.09 2.89 11.34
N LYS A 109 -12.65 2.77 10.09
CA LYS A 109 -11.57 1.85 9.73
C LYS A 109 -10.26 2.43 10.24
N GLN A 110 -9.53 1.65 11.02
CA GLN A 110 -8.21 2.08 11.46
C GLN A 110 -7.21 1.93 10.30
N PRO A 111 -6.39 2.97 10.03
CA PRO A 111 -5.28 2.84 9.10
C PRO A 111 -4.25 1.88 9.72
N LEU A 112 -3.83 0.90 8.92
CA LEU A 112 -2.80 -0.07 9.28
C LEU A 112 -1.64 0.15 8.33
N GLU A 113 -0.41 0.03 8.81
CA GLU A 113 0.78 0.18 7.98
C GLU A 113 0.83 -0.85 6.84
N VAL A 114 0.27 -2.03 7.04
CA VAL A 114 0.18 -3.04 5.97
C VAL A 114 -0.74 -2.57 4.83
N HIS A 115 -1.78 -1.76 5.10
CA HIS A 115 -2.59 -1.15 4.03
C HIS A 115 -1.71 -0.27 3.14
N GLU A 116 -0.89 0.58 3.76
CA GLU A 116 0.02 1.48 3.06
C GLU A 116 1.09 0.70 2.30
N THR A 117 1.63 -0.37 2.90
CA THR A 117 2.63 -1.24 2.27
C THR A 117 2.12 -1.83 0.95
N VAL A 118 0.90 -2.37 0.95
CA VAL A 118 0.27 -2.90 -0.26
C VAL A 118 -0.04 -1.79 -1.25
N ALA A 119 -0.56 -0.65 -0.79
CA ALA A 119 -0.87 0.50 -1.64
C ALA A 119 0.37 1.00 -2.39
N GLU A 120 1.49 1.20 -1.70
CA GLU A 120 2.75 1.66 -2.31
C GLU A 120 3.28 0.67 -3.35
N CYS A 121 3.26 -0.62 -3.03
CA CYS A 121 3.66 -1.66 -3.97
C CYS A 121 2.79 -1.66 -5.24
N MET A 122 1.48 -1.44 -5.11
CA MET A 122 0.56 -1.35 -6.24
C MET A 122 0.74 -0.05 -7.03
N ILE A 123 0.94 1.09 -6.37
CA ILE A 123 1.26 2.37 -7.03
C ILE A 123 2.53 2.21 -7.84
N TYR A 124 3.57 1.61 -7.27
CA TYR A 124 4.85 1.39 -7.93
C TYR A 124 4.75 0.43 -9.12
N ALA A 125 3.99 -0.66 -8.98
CA ALA A 125 3.68 -1.56 -10.09
C ALA A 125 2.98 -0.83 -11.24
N ASN A 126 1.95 -0.04 -10.92
CA ASN A 126 1.20 0.73 -11.92
C ASN A 126 2.09 1.77 -12.61
N HIS A 127 2.96 2.46 -11.88
CA HIS A 127 3.92 3.41 -12.43
C HIS A 127 4.83 2.75 -13.47
N TRP A 128 5.45 1.62 -13.12
CA TRP A 128 6.37 0.91 -14.02
C TRP A 128 5.68 0.29 -15.22
N VAL A 129 4.43 -0.18 -15.08
CA VAL A 129 3.64 -0.65 -16.23
C VAL A 129 3.25 0.51 -17.14
N ALA A 130 2.77 1.64 -16.58
CA ALA A 130 2.41 2.84 -17.33
C ALA A 130 3.60 3.34 -18.17
N ARG A 131 4.78 3.42 -17.57
CA ARG A 131 6.03 3.77 -18.28
C ARG A 131 6.31 2.80 -19.42
N LYS A 132 6.27 1.48 -19.16
CA LYS A 132 6.57 0.46 -20.16
C LYS A 132 5.63 0.51 -21.36
N ILE A 133 4.34 0.66 -21.14
CA ILE A 133 3.35 0.71 -22.24
C ILE A 133 3.43 2.04 -23.00
N GLN A 134 3.73 3.16 -22.33
CA GLN A 134 3.92 4.44 -23.00
C GLN A 134 5.17 4.44 -23.90
N GLU A 135 6.27 3.86 -23.43
CA GLU A 135 7.50 3.70 -24.22
C GLU A 135 7.29 2.76 -25.42
N SER A 136 6.49 1.70 -25.26
CA SER A 136 6.27 0.69 -26.31
C SER A 136 5.17 1.08 -27.30
N PHE A 137 4.15 1.80 -26.84
CA PHE A 137 2.93 2.13 -27.59
C PHE A 137 2.52 3.59 -27.37
N PRO A 138 3.33 4.57 -27.80
CA PRO A 138 3.16 5.99 -27.43
C PRO A 138 1.81 6.61 -27.83
N HIS A 139 1.12 6.03 -28.83
CA HIS A 139 -0.18 6.49 -29.34
C HIS A 139 -1.35 5.56 -28.99
N GLN A 140 -1.10 4.45 -28.29
CA GLN A 140 -2.10 3.42 -28.00
C GLN A 140 -2.06 2.94 -26.54
N ALA A 141 -1.25 3.57 -25.70
CA ALA A 141 -1.20 3.31 -24.27
C ALA A 141 -2.48 3.80 -23.59
N LEU A 142 -3.13 2.92 -22.84
CA LEU A 142 -4.22 3.30 -21.94
C LEU A 142 -3.62 3.73 -20.60
N LEU A 143 -3.69 5.03 -20.32
CA LEU A 143 -3.13 5.65 -19.12
C LEU A 143 -4.21 6.35 -18.28
N ARG A 144 -3.91 6.55 -16.99
CA ARG A 144 -4.73 7.34 -16.07
C ARG A 144 -4.01 8.65 -15.76
N HIS A 145 -4.66 9.77 -16.03
CA HIS A 145 -4.16 11.11 -15.74
C HIS A 145 -5.15 11.85 -14.85
N HIS A 146 -4.66 12.50 -13.81
CA HIS A 146 -5.44 13.37 -12.94
C HIS A 146 -5.00 14.83 -13.18
N PRO A 147 -5.86 15.69 -13.75
CA PRO A 147 -5.50 17.09 -14.00
C PRO A 147 -5.31 17.87 -12.69
N PRO A 148 -4.54 18.98 -12.72
CA PRO A 148 -4.42 19.84 -11.56
C PRO A 148 -5.79 20.43 -11.17
N PRO A 149 -6.03 20.66 -9.86
CA PRO A 149 -7.24 21.34 -9.39
C PRO A 149 -7.27 22.77 -9.92
N LYS A 150 -8.48 23.29 -10.16
CA LYS A 150 -8.66 24.68 -10.58
C LYS A 150 -8.46 25.63 -9.40
N GLN A 151 -7.79 26.75 -9.64
CA GLN A 151 -7.51 27.75 -8.59
C GLN A 151 -8.78 28.27 -7.90
N GLU A 152 -9.87 28.41 -8.64
CA GLU A 152 -11.17 28.84 -8.10
C GLU A 152 -11.72 27.91 -7.00
N PHE A 153 -11.34 26.62 -6.98
CA PHE A 153 -11.79 25.68 -5.96
C PHE A 153 -11.03 25.81 -4.64
N PHE A 154 -9.90 26.52 -4.62
CA PHE A 154 -9.15 26.78 -3.38
C PHE A 154 -9.63 28.01 -2.62
N ASN A 155 -10.37 28.92 -3.26
CA ASN A 155 -10.81 30.18 -2.63
C ASN A 155 -11.51 29.93 -1.28
N SER A 156 -12.49 29.02 -1.26
CA SER A 156 -13.21 28.69 -0.03
C SER A 156 -12.30 28.06 1.03
N LEU A 157 -11.32 27.25 0.63
CA LEU A 157 -10.36 26.66 1.54
C LEU A 157 -9.44 27.72 2.15
N ILE A 158 -8.90 28.62 1.32
CA ILE A 158 -8.03 29.74 1.74
C ILE A 158 -8.77 30.65 2.72
N ASP A 159 -10.01 31.03 2.41
CA ASP A 159 -10.82 31.89 3.27
C ASP A 159 -11.11 31.23 4.64
N CYS A 160 -11.45 29.94 4.63
CA CYS A 160 -11.68 29.17 5.86
C CYS A 160 -10.41 29.04 6.70
N ALA A 161 -9.26 28.80 6.06
CA ALA A 161 -7.96 28.71 6.72
C ALA A 161 -7.57 30.05 7.36
N LYS A 162 -7.71 31.15 6.60
CA LYS A 162 -7.42 32.51 7.06
C LYS A 162 -8.30 32.91 8.25
N ALA A 163 -9.59 32.57 8.22
CA ALA A 163 -10.51 32.81 9.33
C ALA A 163 -10.09 32.08 10.63
N ARG A 164 -9.34 30.97 10.50
CA ARG A 164 -8.74 30.23 11.62
C ARG A 164 -7.29 30.60 11.91
N GLY A 165 -6.74 31.62 11.24
CA GLY A 165 -5.36 32.08 11.44
C GLY A 165 -4.28 31.29 10.70
N PHE A 166 -4.64 30.47 9.71
CA PHE A 166 -3.71 29.70 8.89
C PHE A 166 -3.54 30.33 7.51
N SER A 167 -2.33 30.20 6.93
CA SER A 167 -2.04 30.52 5.53
C SER A 167 -1.81 29.23 4.75
N ILE A 168 -2.42 29.10 3.58
CA ILE A 168 -2.24 27.95 2.67
C ILE A 168 -1.61 28.46 1.37
N ASP A 169 -0.60 27.75 0.89
CA ASP A 169 0.00 27.93 -0.44
C ASP A 169 -0.67 26.95 -1.41
N THR A 170 -1.17 27.45 -2.55
CA THR A 170 -2.08 26.74 -3.48
C THR A 170 -1.68 26.92 -4.93
#